data_AF-A0A914I7R9-F1
#
_entry.id   AF-A0A914I7R9-F1
#
_cell.length_a   1.000
_cell.length_b   1.000
_cell.length_c   1.000
_cell.angle_alpha   90.00
_cell.angle_beta   90.00
_cell.angle_gamma   90.00
#
_symmetry.space_group_name_H-M   'P 1'
#
loop_
_entity.id
_entity.type
_entity.pdbx_description
1 polymer ?
#
loop_
_entity_poly.entity_id
_entity_poly.type
_entity_poly.pdbx_seq_one_letter_code
_entity_poly.pdbx_strand_id
1 'polypeptide(L)'
;MSTMLKGGCDFGPRAVSTRLLGGSWWVFTLVIVSAYTANLAAVLTVSRPHIPIRNIDDLANQSDISYGTINGGSTMQFFQESKIEAHAKMWARMRRMGDVFVRNNREGVEKVLRERYAYLMESSSLEYEVQQNCNLTQIGGVLGSKGYGIALQKNSEWTDLFSRQILLYQKRGIIAMKKTKWWRSKGASCHGVGSSVKQQRISLNLHNVSGLFVILSMGLLFSVFIVCVEFYARKRENQRKNE
;
A
#
# COMPACT_ATOMS: atom_id res chain seq x y z
N MET A 1 -1.44 -16.92 35.71
CA MET A 1 -0.88 -15.69 35.10
C MET A 1 -0.68 -14.55 36.10
N SER A 2 -1.33 -14.61 37.27
CA SER A 2 -1.24 -13.66 38.39
C SER A 2 0.06 -13.70 39.22
N THR A 3 0.94 -14.70 39.05
CA THR A 3 2.16 -14.82 39.86
C THR A 3 3.37 -14.06 39.31
N MET A 4 3.36 -13.61 38.05
CA MET A 4 4.59 -13.09 37.41
C MET A 4 4.42 -11.93 36.41
N LEU A 5 3.23 -11.34 36.27
CA LEU A 5 3.14 -10.00 35.69
C LEU A 5 3.44 -8.97 36.80
N LYS A 6 4.73 -8.82 37.12
CA LYS A 6 5.35 -7.77 37.95
C LYS A 6 4.89 -7.56 39.41
N GLY A 7 4.01 -8.39 39.95
CA GLY A 7 3.75 -8.48 41.39
C GLY A 7 3.89 -9.93 41.84
N GLY A 8 4.96 -10.24 42.58
CA GLY A 8 5.16 -11.57 43.14
C GLY A 8 3.99 -11.95 44.06
N CYS A 9 3.52 -13.20 43.95
CA CYS A 9 2.52 -13.73 44.88
C CYS A 9 3.25 -14.23 46.15
N ASP A 10 2.80 -13.80 47.34
CA ASP A 10 3.42 -14.12 48.65
C ASP A 10 3.44 -15.62 49.04
N PHE A 11 2.86 -16.50 48.22
CA PHE A 11 2.84 -17.95 48.46
C PHE A 11 3.51 -18.72 47.32
N GLY A 12 4.84 -18.87 47.42
CA GLY A 12 5.60 -19.75 46.53
C GLY A 12 5.37 -21.24 46.88
N PRO A 13 5.25 -22.14 45.89
CA PRO A 13 5.07 -23.56 46.16
C PRO A 13 6.29 -24.15 46.90
N ARG A 14 6.02 -24.91 47.98
CA ARG A 14 7.04 -25.51 48.85
C ARG A 14 7.77 -26.70 48.21
N ALA A 15 7.13 -27.44 47.30
CA ALA A 15 7.70 -28.63 46.66
C ALA A 15 8.54 -28.30 45.41
N VAL A 16 9.69 -28.97 45.26
CA VAL A 16 10.65 -28.77 44.14
C VAL A 16 10.03 -29.13 42.79
N SER A 17 9.20 -30.17 42.73
CA SER A 17 8.49 -30.60 41.51
C SER A 17 7.55 -29.52 40.97
N THR A 18 6.82 -28.83 41.86
CA THR A 18 5.90 -27.73 41.48
C THR A 18 6.67 -26.49 41.00
N ARG A 19 7.91 -26.27 41.47
CA ARG A 19 8.78 -25.20 40.97
C ARG A 19 9.31 -25.49 39.58
N LEU A 20 9.65 -26.75 39.28
CA LEU A 20 10.07 -27.16 37.93
C LEU A 20 8.93 -26.98 36.93
N LEU A 21 7.72 -27.42 37.26
CA LEU A 21 6.54 -27.21 36.42
C LEU A 21 6.23 -25.72 36.21
N GLY A 22 6.32 -24.90 37.27
CA GLY A 22 6.16 -23.45 37.18
C GLY A 22 7.22 -22.78 36.30
N GLY A 23 8.48 -23.22 36.42
CA GLY A 23 9.59 -22.75 35.58
C GLY A 23 9.41 -23.11 34.11
N SER A 24 9.06 -24.36 33.81
CA SER A 24 8.79 -24.80 32.43
C SER A 24 7.59 -24.06 31.81
N TRP A 25 6.52 -23.89 32.58
CA TRP A 25 5.35 -23.12 32.13
C TRP A 25 5.68 -21.64 31.89
N TRP A 26 6.53 -21.06 32.73
CA TRP A 26 6.96 -19.69 32.58
C TRP A 26 7.81 -19.48 31.33
N VAL A 27 8.78 -20.36 31.06
CA VAL A 27 9.58 -20.33 29.83
C VAL A 27 8.68 -20.47 28.61
N PHE A 28 7.73 -21.40 28.63
CA PHE A 28 6.75 -21.57 27.55
C PHE A 28 5.93 -20.29 27.31
N THR A 29 5.42 -19.66 28.38
CA THR A 29 4.66 -18.42 28.29
C THR A 29 5.52 -17.26 27.76
N LEU A 30 6.78 -17.14 28.21
CA LEU A 30 7.71 -16.13 27.73
C LEU A 30 7.98 -16.29 26.24
N VAL A 31 8.21 -17.53 25.77
CA VAL A 31 8.41 -17.82 24.35
C VAL A 31 7.19 -17.41 23.52
N ILE A 32 5.98 -17.71 23.98
CA ILE A 32 4.74 -17.32 23.28
C ILE A 32 4.60 -15.79 23.23
N VAL A 33 4.78 -15.11 24.37
CA VAL A 33 4.66 -13.64 24.42
C VAL A 33 5.72 -12.99 23.52
N SER A 34 6.95 -13.50 23.53
CA SER A 34 8.03 -13.03 22.65
C SER A 34 7.72 -13.25 21.16
N ALA A 35 7.19 -14.42 20.79
CA ALA A 35 6.78 -14.68 19.41
C ALA A 35 5.62 -13.77 18.97
N TYR A 36 4.66 -13.52 19.86
CA TYR A 36 3.55 -12.61 19.59
C TYR A 36 4.03 -11.15 19.45
N THR A 37 4.90 -10.67 20.35
CA THR A 37 5.45 -9.31 20.27
C THR A 37 6.30 -9.13 19.02
N ALA A 38 7.08 -10.14 18.63
CA ALA A 38 7.85 -10.13 17.38
C ALA A 38 6.95 -10.08 16.14
N ASN A 39 5.90 -10.90 16.07
CA ASN A 39 4.96 -10.90 14.95
C ASN A 39 4.17 -9.59 14.87
N LEU A 40 3.71 -9.07 16.02
CA LEU A 40 3.04 -7.78 16.09
C LEU A 40 3.97 -6.65 15.63
N ALA A 41 5.22 -6.63 16.07
CA ALA A 41 6.21 -5.65 15.63
C ALA A 41 6.45 -5.75 14.11
N ALA A 42 6.54 -6.97 13.56
CA ALA A 42 6.71 -7.18 12.13
C ALA A 42 5.50 -6.70 11.30
N VAL A 43 4.27 -6.87 11.80
CA VAL A 43 3.08 -6.35 11.13
C VAL A 43 3.02 -4.82 11.21
N LEU A 44 3.35 -4.24 12.37
CA LEU A 44 3.34 -2.80 12.57
C LEU A 44 4.41 -2.08 11.74
N THR A 45 5.56 -2.72 11.49
CA THR A 45 6.62 -2.13 10.65
C THR A 45 6.24 -2.06 9.17
N VAL A 46 5.33 -2.93 8.71
CA VAL A 46 4.91 -2.99 7.32
C VAL A 46 3.59 -2.25 7.13
N SER A 47 3.66 -0.93 7.01
CA SER A 47 2.54 -0.14 6.51
C SER A 47 2.41 -0.34 5.01
N ARG A 48 1.53 -1.26 4.57
CA ARG A 48 1.20 -1.38 3.13
C ARG A 48 0.18 -0.31 2.78
N PRO A 49 0.46 0.61 1.84
CA PRO A 49 -0.58 1.47 1.30
C PRO A 49 -1.67 0.58 0.70
N HIS A 50 -2.92 0.78 1.12
CA HIS A 50 -4.06 0.08 0.55
C HIS A 50 -4.38 0.71 -0.81
N ILE A 51 -3.83 0.14 -1.88
CA ILE A 51 -4.15 0.52 -3.25
C ILE A 51 -5.35 -0.36 -3.67
N PRO A 52 -6.55 0.20 -3.87
CA PRO A 52 -7.76 -0.59 -4.11
C PRO A 52 -7.76 -1.29 -5.49
N ILE A 53 -6.87 -0.89 -6.39
CA ILE A 53 -6.79 -1.39 -7.76
C ILE A 53 -5.45 -2.10 -7.96
N ARG A 54 -5.46 -3.32 -8.49
CA ARG A 54 -4.25 -4.04 -8.89
C ARG A 54 -4.08 -4.10 -10.40
N ASN A 55 -5.19 -4.30 -11.11
CA ASN A 55 -5.21 -4.49 -12.56
C ASN A 55 -6.20 -3.56 -13.26
N ILE A 56 -6.11 -3.52 -14.60
CA ILE A 56 -7.05 -2.74 -15.42
C ILE A 56 -8.49 -3.26 -15.33
N ASP A 57 -8.69 -4.56 -15.15
CA ASP A 57 -10.01 -5.15 -14.99
C ASP A 57 -10.69 -4.67 -13.70
N ASP A 58 -9.92 -4.54 -12.61
CA ASP A 58 -10.40 -3.98 -11.35
C ASP A 58 -10.84 -2.52 -11.57
N LEU A 59 -10.02 -1.73 -12.30
CA LEU A 59 -10.31 -0.33 -12.64
C LEU A 59 -11.57 -0.21 -13.53
N ALA A 60 -11.78 -1.15 -14.44
CA ALA A 60 -12.93 -1.19 -15.34
C ALA A 60 -14.24 -1.56 -14.61
N ASN A 61 -14.15 -2.39 -13.56
CA ASN A 61 -15.31 -2.87 -12.80
C ASN A 61 -15.72 -1.95 -11.65
N GLN A 62 -14.78 -1.24 -11.03
CA GLN A 62 -15.06 -0.29 -9.97
C GLN A 62 -15.59 1.06 -10.50
N SER A 63 -16.35 1.81 -9.68
CA SER A 63 -16.90 3.13 -10.04
C SER A 63 -16.36 4.32 -9.23
N ASP A 64 -15.59 4.10 -8.17
CA ASP A 64 -15.10 5.13 -7.24
C ASP A 64 -13.99 6.02 -7.86
N ILE A 65 -13.09 5.43 -8.64
CA ILE A 65 -11.95 6.11 -9.26
C ILE A 65 -12.28 6.43 -10.72
N SER A 66 -12.21 7.70 -11.07
CA SER A 66 -12.35 8.16 -12.45
C SER A 66 -11.07 7.89 -13.23
N TYR A 67 -11.17 7.67 -14.54
CA TYR A 67 -10.01 7.40 -15.38
C TYR A 67 -10.17 7.99 -16.77
N GLY A 68 -9.05 8.32 -17.40
CA GLY A 68 -9.05 8.95 -18.71
C GLY A 68 -7.66 9.05 -19.35
N THR A 69 -7.64 9.61 -20.54
CA THR A 69 -6.47 9.73 -21.43
C THR A 69 -6.36 11.16 -21.99
N ILE A 70 -5.29 11.43 -22.74
CA ILE A 70 -5.22 12.63 -23.59
C ILE A 70 -6.34 12.60 -24.64
N ASN A 71 -7.00 13.73 -24.84
CA ASN A 71 -7.97 13.92 -25.91
C ASN A 71 -7.29 13.89 -27.29
N GLY A 72 -7.76 13.05 -28.20
CA GLY A 72 -7.16 12.86 -29.52
C GLY A 72 -5.81 12.13 -29.52
N GLY A 73 -5.39 11.57 -28.38
CA GLY A 73 -4.16 10.81 -28.26
C GLY A 73 -4.26 9.38 -28.81
N SER A 74 -3.12 8.75 -29.09
CA SER A 74 -3.04 7.36 -29.54
C SER A 74 -3.63 6.36 -28.54
N THR A 75 -3.53 6.65 -27.23
CA THR A 75 -4.15 5.84 -26.17
C THR A 75 -5.68 5.91 -26.22
N MET A 76 -6.25 7.07 -26.56
CA MET A 76 -7.70 7.21 -26.73
C MET A 76 -8.20 6.37 -27.90
N GLN A 77 -7.51 6.44 -29.03
CA GLN A 77 -7.81 5.63 -30.22
C GLN A 77 -7.64 4.13 -29.93
N PHE A 78 -6.64 3.74 -29.14
CA PHE A 78 -6.45 2.36 -28.71
C PHE A 78 -7.69 1.82 -27.97
N PHE A 79 -8.27 2.58 -27.04
CA PHE A 79 -9.49 2.17 -26.34
C PHE A 79 -10.74 2.19 -27.24
N GLN A 80 -10.77 3.06 -28.26
CA GLN A 80 -11.84 3.07 -29.26
C GLN A 80 -11.85 1.82 -30.15
N GLU A 81 -10.68 1.36 -30.58
CA GLU A 81 -10.52 0.24 -31.50
C GLU A 81 -10.41 -1.12 -30.81
N SER A 82 -10.23 -1.13 -29.48
CA SER A 82 -10.02 -2.38 -28.73
C SER A 82 -11.27 -3.25 -28.72
N LYS A 83 -11.09 -4.55 -28.99
CA LYS A 83 -12.15 -5.59 -28.91
C LYS A 83 -12.22 -6.31 -27.57
N ILE A 84 -11.34 -5.96 -26.63
CA ILE A 84 -11.31 -6.57 -25.30
C ILE A 84 -12.46 -5.97 -24.47
N GLU A 85 -13.25 -6.83 -23.82
CA GLU A 85 -14.45 -6.43 -23.07
C GLU A 85 -14.16 -5.34 -22.02
N ALA A 86 -13.09 -5.52 -21.23
CA ALA A 86 -12.68 -4.54 -20.22
C ALA A 86 -12.36 -3.17 -20.84
N HIS A 87 -11.62 -3.14 -21.95
CA HIS A 87 -11.26 -1.90 -22.64
C HIS A 87 -12.47 -1.23 -23.28
N ALA A 88 -13.37 -1.99 -23.90
CA ALA A 88 -14.60 -1.49 -24.49
C ALA A 88 -15.54 -0.89 -23.41
N LYS A 89 -15.64 -1.54 -22.25
CA LYS A 89 -16.38 -1.03 -21.08
C LYS A 89 -15.77 0.27 -20.56
N MET A 90 -14.44 0.33 -20.45
CA MET A 90 -13.73 1.56 -20.09
C MET A 90 -13.97 2.68 -21.09
N TRP A 91 -13.89 2.40 -22.38
CA TRP A 91 -14.18 3.37 -23.44
C TRP A 91 -15.61 3.92 -23.35
N ALA A 92 -16.60 3.03 -23.21
CA ALA A 92 -18.00 3.42 -23.07
C ALA A 92 -18.25 4.29 -21.83
N ARG A 93 -17.46 4.12 -20.78
CA ARG A 93 -17.51 4.95 -19.57
C ARG A 93 -16.79 6.29 -19.76
N MET A 94 -15.60 6.30 -20.35
CA MET A 94 -14.88 7.55 -20.65
C MET A 94 -15.69 8.46 -21.58
N ARG A 95 -16.33 7.88 -22.61
CA ARG A 95 -17.20 8.61 -23.54
C ARG A 95 -18.43 9.23 -22.86
N ARG A 96 -18.98 8.57 -21.83
CA ARG A 96 -20.14 9.09 -21.08
C ARG A 96 -19.78 10.26 -20.18
N MET A 97 -18.61 10.24 -19.54
CA MET A 97 -18.24 11.26 -18.55
C MET A 97 -17.59 12.50 -19.17
N GLY A 98 -16.95 12.41 -20.34
CA GLY A 98 -16.45 13.55 -21.14
C GLY A 98 -15.32 14.39 -20.51
N ASP A 99 -15.49 14.80 -19.26
CA ASP A 99 -14.54 15.57 -18.43
C ASP A 99 -13.30 14.79 -18.01
N VAL A 100 -13.28 13.47 -18.23
CA VAL A 100 -12.13 12.63 -17.91
C VAL A 100 -10.95 12.83 -18.87
N PHE A 101 -11.18 13.43 -20.04
CA PHE A 101 -10.10 13.66 -21.00
C PHE A 101 -9.32 14.93 -20.69
N VAL A 102 -7.99 14.84 -20.79
CA VAL A 102 -7.07 15.98 -20.57
C VAL A 102 -6.45 16.44 -21.87
N ARG A 103 -5.94 17.67 -21.93
CA ARG A 103 -5.31 18.21 -23.15
C ARG A 103 -3.86 17.78 -23.27
N ASN A 104 -3.14 17.73 -22.15
CA ASN A 104 -1.71 17.46 -22.10
C ASN A 104 -1.33 16.50 -20.97
N ASN A 105 -0.16 15.86 -21.07
CA ASN A 105 0.37 14.98 -20.02
C ASN A 105 0.54 15.66 -18.66
N ARG A 106 1.00 16.92 -18.64
CA ARG A 106 1.17 17.68 -17.39
C ARG A 106 -0.15 17.88 -16.65
N GLU A 107 -1.21 18.23 -17.38
CA GLU A 107 -2.56 18.38 -16.83
C GLU A 107 -3.08 17.05 -16.29
N GLY A 108 -2.84 15.94 -17.01
CA GLY A 108 -3.15 14.59 -16.54
C GLY A 108 -2.47 14.25 -15.22
N VAL A 109 -1.17 14.52 -15.11
CA VAL A 109 -0.40 14.30 -13.87
C VAL A 109 -0.91 15.17 -12.72
N GLU A 110 -1.18 16.45 -12.97
CA GLU A 110 -1.74 17.36 -11.96
C GLU A 110 -3.14 16.91 -11.49
N LYS A 111 -3.99 16.43 -12.39
CA LYS A 111 -5.33 15.91 -12.05
C LYS A 111 -5.24 14.67 -11.14
N VAL A 112 -4.31 13.74 -11.41
CA VAL A 112 -4.04 12.58 -10.54
C VAL A 112 -3.59 12.98 -9.14
N LEU A 113 -2.80 14.06 -9.02
CA LEU A 113 -2.30 14.52 -7.73
C LEU A 113 -3.37 15.23 -6.89
N ARG A 114 -4.40 15.79 -7.52
CA ARG A 114 -5.46 16.55 -6.86
C ARG A 114 -6.70 15.72 -6.53
N GLU A 115 -7.03 14.75 -7.39
CA GLU A 115 -8.30 14.02 -7.36
C GLU A 115 -8.11 12.51 -7.34
N ARG A 116 -9.16 11.75 -7.01
CA ARG A 116 -9.19 10.28 -7.16
C ARG A 116 -9.34 9.90 -8.64
N TYR A 117 -8.26 10.12 -9.39
CA TYR A 117 -8.21 9.95 -10.83
C TYR A 117 -7.03 9.07 -11.24
N ALA A 118 -7.27 8.13 -12.17
CA ALA A 118 -6.26 7.28 -12.77
C ALA A 118 -6.00 7.71 -14.21
N TYR A 119 -4.78 8.18 -14.45
CA TYR A 119 -4.37 8.67 -15.77
C TYR A 119 -3.69 7.57 -16.59
N LEU A 120 -4.25 7.29 -17.77
CA LEU A 120 -3.72 6.30 -18.70
C LEU A 120 -2.76 6.98 -19.68
N MET A 121 -1.48 6.69 -19.53
CA MET A 121 -0.39 7.28 -20.31
C MET A 121 0.52 6.17 -20.88
N GLU A 122 1.30 6.52 -21.89
CA GLU A 122 2.33 5.63 -22.44
C GLU A 122 3.40 5.27 -21.39
N SER A 123 3.87 4.01 -21.43
CA SER A 123 4.80 3.45 -20.44
C SER A 123 6.09 4.25 -20.28
N SER A 124 6.64 4.78 -21.37
CA SER A 124 7.87 5.57 -21.38
C SER A 124 7.72 6.92 -20.65
N SER A 125 6.64 7.65 -20.94
CA SER A 125 6.30 8.90 -20.25
C SER A 125 5.90 8.64 -18.81
N LEU A 126 5.18 7.54 -18.54
CA LEU A 126 4.78 7.15 -17.18
C LEU A 126 5.98 6.83 -16.30
N GLU A 127 6.93 6.04 -16.81
CA GLU A 127 8.18 5.73 -16.13
C GLU A 127 8.97 7.01 -15.82
N TYR A 128 8.92 8.01 -16.70
CA TYR A 128 9.55 9.31 -16.46
C TYR A 128 8.86 10.07 -15.31
N GLU A 129 7.55 10.26 -15.38
CA GLU A 129 6.78 11.06 -14.40
C GLU A 129 6.84 10.43 -12.99
N VAL A 130 6.72 9.10 -12.89
CA VAL A 130 6.84 8.37 -11.61
C VAL A 130 8.24 8.49 -11.01
N GLN A 131 9.28 8.51 -11.84
CA GLN A 131 10.64 8.75 -11.36
C GLN A 131 10.83 10.18 -10.86
N GLN A 132 10.19 11.16 -11.51
CA GLN A 132 10.29 12.57 -11.13
C GLN A 132 9.43 12.94 -9.91
N ASN A 133 8.31 12.24 -9.69
CA ASN A 133 7.38 12.54 -8.60
C ASN A 133 6.99 11.28 -7.82
N CYS A 134 7.49 11.17 -6.58
CA CYS A 134 7.29 10.00 -5.73
C CYS A 134 5.86 9.85 -5.17
N ASN A 135 4.98 10.83 -5.39
CA ASN A 135 3.58 10.73 -5.04
C ASN A 135 2.76 9.96 -6.08
N LEU A 136 3.35 9.69 -7.25
CA LEU A 136 2.73 8.89 -8.30
C LEU A 136 3.12 7.42 -8.13
N THR A 137 2.19 6.52 -8.44
CA THR A 137 2.44 5.07 -8.42
C THR A 137 1.97 4.46 -9.73
N GLN A 138 2.83 3.67 -10.38
CA GLN A 138 2.42 2.85 -11.51
C GLN A 138 1.63 1.64 -11.01
N ILE A 139 0.45 1.41 -11.59
CA ILE A 139 -0.40 0.25 -11.29
C ILE A 139 -0.57 -0.57 -12.56
N GLY A 140 -0.41 -1.89 -12.44
CA GLY A 140 -0.56 -2.83 -13.55
C GLY A 140 0.63 -2.86 -14.52
N GLY A 141 0.46 -3.67 -15.57
CA GLY A 141 1.44 -3.86 -16.64
C GLY A 141 1.15 -3.02 -17.88
N VAL A 142 1.85 -3.34 -18.97
CA VAL A 142 1.61 -2.73 -20.28
C VAL A 142 0.32 -3.28 -20.90
N LEU A 143 -0.55 -2.39 -21.39
CA LEU A 143 -1.84 -2.74 -21.99
C LEU A 143 -1.74 -3.12 -23.47
N GLY A 144 -0.58 -2.86 -24.08
CA GLY A 144 -0.30 -3.15 -25.47
C GLY A 144 1.18 -2.92 -25.77
N SER A 145 1.62 -3.45 -26.90
CA SER A 145 2.98 -3.23 -27.42
C SER A 145 2.92 -2.14 -28.48
N LYS A 146 3.41 -0.94 -28.11
CA LYS A 146 3.67 0.16 -29.04
C LYS A 146 5.11 0.61 -28.83
N GLY A 147 5.73 1.11 -29.89
CA GLY A 147 7.11 1.60 -29.86
C GLY A 147 7.24 2.91 -30.62
N TYR A 148 8.21 3.73 -30.21
CA TYR A 148 8.57 4.95 -30.93
C TYR A 148 9.44 4.63 -32.14
N GLY A 149 9.16 5.32 -33.24
CA GLY A 149 9.94 5.27 -34.47
C GLY A 149 10.26 6.66 -34.99
N ILE A 150 11.28 6.76 -35.83
CA ILE A 150 11.59 7.98 -36.57
C ILE A 150 10.84 7.91 -37.90
N ALA A 151 9.92 8.86 -38.12
CA ALA A 151 9.17 8.93 -39.36
C ALA A 151 9.99 9.67 -40.43
N LEU A 152 10.16 9.03 -41.58
CA LEU A 152 10.77 9.61 -42.78
C LEU A 152 9.71 9.71 -43.88
N GLN A 153 9.96 10.55 -44.88
CA GLN A 153 9.08 10.62 -46.06
C GLN A 153 8.97 9.26 -46.73
N LYS A 154 7.77 8.95 -47.25
CA LYS A 154 7.52 7.69 -47.94
C LYS A 154 8.48 7.57 -49.13
N ASN A 155 9.13 6.43 -49.26
CA ASN A 155 10.16 6.13 -50.28
C ASN A 155 11.45 6.97 -50.17
N SER A 156 11.78 7.50 -48.98
CA SER A 156 13.07 8.16 -48.74
C SER A 156 14.24 7.19 -48.80
N GLU A 157 15.30 7.54 -49.53
CA GLU A 157 16.56 6.77 -49.63
C GLU A 157 17.27 6.61 -48.27
N TRP A 158 17.03 7.55 -47.35
CA TRP A 158 17.62 7.52 -46.00
C TRP A 158 17.05 6.43 -45.09
N THR A 159 15.93 5.81 -45.46
CA THR A 159 15.19 4.90 -44.58
C THR A 159 16.04 3.69 -44.16
N ASP A 160 16.77 3.11 -45.10
CA ASP A 160 17.65 1.97 -44.83
C ASP A 160 18.83 2.37 -43.93
N LEU A 161 19.46 3.51 -44.26
CA LEU A 161 20.59 4.06 -43.50
C LEU A 161 20.20 4.31 -42.04
N PHE A 162 19.09 4.99 -41.77
CA PHE A 162 18.61 5.24 -40.40
C PHE A 162 18.27 3.93 -39.68
N SER A 163 17.57 3.02 -40.34
CA SER A 163 17.17 1.73 -39.75
C SER A 163 18.39 0.92 -39.31
N ARG A 164 19.42 0.83 -40.17
CA ARG A 164 20.68 0.14 -39.86
C ARG A 164 21.41 0.79 -38.68
N GLN A 165 21.45 2.11 -38.61
CA GLN A 165 22.10 2.80 -37.49
C GLN A 165 21.34 2.60 -36.17
N ILE A 166 20.01 2.62 -36.18
CA ILE A 166 19.19 2.33 -34.99
C ILE A 166 19.48 0.91 -34.48
N LEU A 167 19.53 -0.09 -35.37
CA LEU A 167 19.86 -1.47 -35.00
C LEU A 167 21.28 -1.59 -34.41
N LEU A 168 22.26 -0.88 -34.98
CA LEU A 168 23.61 -0.82 -34.41
C LEU A 168 23.64 -0.20 -33.02
N TYR A 169 22.86 0.87 -32.80
CA TYR A 169 22.76 1.55 -31.51
C TYR A 169 22.08 0.67 -30.46
N GLN A 170 21.06 -0.11 -30.88
CA GLN A 170 20.41 -1.10 -30.03
C GLN A 170 21.37 -2.25 -29.66
N LYS A 171 22.07 -2.82 -30.65
CA LYS A 171 23.06 -3.90 -30.43
C LYS A 171 24.20 -3.48 -29.49
N ARG A 172 24.65 -2.23 -29.61
CA ARG A 172 25.69 -1.65 -28.73
C ARG A 172 25.17 -1.21 -27.36
N GLY A 173 23.86 -1.31 -27.09
CA GLY A 173 23.25 -0.85 -25.84
C GLY A 173 23.23 0.67 -25.64
N ILE A 174 23.54 1.45 -26.69
CA ILE A 174 23.62 2.92 -26.62
C ILE A 174 22.24 3.51 -26.29
N ILE A 175 21.16 2.95 -26.86
CA ILE A 175 19.79 3.41 -26.60
C ILE A 175 19.44 3.24 -25.11
N ALA A 176 19.75 2.09 -24.52
CA ALA A 176 19.50 1.83 -23.10
C ALA A 176 20.33 2.74 -22.19
N MET A 177 21.60 2.98 -22.54
CA MET A 177 22.46 3.94 -21.85
C MET A 177 21.88 5.37 -21.91
N LYS A 178 21.42 5.82 -23.08
CA LYS A 178 20.80 7.13 -23.24
C LYS A 178 19.48 7.23 -22.48
N LYS A 179 18.62 6.20 -22.51
CA LYS A 179 17.38 6.15 -21.71
C LYS A 179 17.70 6.35 -20.23
N THR A 180 18.64 5.57 -19.69
CA THR A 180 19.03 5.64 -18.28
C THR A 180 19.57 7.03 -17.93
N LYS A 181 20.40 7.61 -18.79
CA LYS A 181 20.93 8.97 -18.61
C LYS A 181 19.81 9.99 -18.54
N TRP A 182 18.88 10.02 -19.49
CA TRP A 182 17.85 11.06 -19.56
C TRP A 182 16.71 10.90 -18.55
N TRP A 183 16.39 9.66 -18.16
CA TRP A 183 15.35 9.39 -17.16
C TRP A 183 15.85 9.64 -15.72
N ARG A 184 17.12 9.33 -15.41
CA ARG A 184 17.67 9.49 -14.04
C ARG A 184 18.33 10.85 -13.76
N SER A 185 18.79 11.58 -14.77
CA SER A 185 19.71 12.72 -14.58
C SER A 185 19.08 14.01 -14.03
N LYS A 186 17.76 14.08 -13.82
CA LYS A 186 17.11 15.27 -13.27
C LYS A 186 16.59 15.00 -11.86
N GLY A 187 17.41 15.34 -10.86
CA GLY A 187 17.07 15.88 -9.53
C GLY A 187 16.17 15.08 -8.57
N ALA A 188 15.17 14.36 -9.05
CA ALA A 188 14.28 13.54 -8.26
C ALA A 188 14.69 12.08 -8.43
N SER A 189 15.70 11.67 -7.67
CA SER A 189 15.81 10.26 -7.31
C SER A 189 14.78 10.04 -6.21
N CYS A 190 13.58 9.58 -6.57
CA CYS A 190 12.80 8.80 -5.62
C CYS A 190 13.72 7.65 -5.19
N HIS A 191 14.37 7.80 -4.03
CA HIS A 191 15.33 6.81 -3.52
C HIS A 191 14.68 5.43 -3.60
N GLY A 192 15.15 4.64 -4.58
CA GLY A 192 14.70 3.31 -4.95
C GLY A 192 13.30 2.92 -4.49
N VAL A 193 12.30 3.08 -5.36
CA VAL A 193 11.12 2.18 -5.35
C VAL A 193 11.53 0.82 -5.92
N GLY A 194 12.61 0.25 -5.39
CA GLY A 194 12.88 -1.17 -5.44
C GLY A 194 12.59 -1.68 -4.05
N SER A 195 11.31 -1.94 -3.74
CA SER A 195 10.86 -2.66 -2.52
C SER A 195 11.43 -2.21 -1.16
N SER A 196 12.08 -1.06 -1.09
CA SER A 196 12.60 -0.48 0.14
C SER A 196 11.60 0.57 0.55
N VAL A 197 10.61 0.10 1.31
CA VAL A 197 9.85 0.93 2.25
C VAL A 197 10.87 1.88 2.86
N LYS A 198 10.78 3.19 2.58
CA LYS A 198 11.45 4.20 3.40
C LYS A 198 11.14 3.76 4.82
N GLN A 199 12.18 3.44 5.60
CA GLN A 199 12.07 3.20 7.03
C GLN A 199 11.68 4.53 7.67
N GLN A 200 10.45 4.94 7.41
CA GLN A 200 9.78 6.01 8.07
C GLN A 200 9.71 5.50 9.48
N ARG A 201 10.49 6.11 10.38
CA ARG A 201 10.37 5.86 11.81
C ARG A 201 8.87 5.98 12.09
N ILE A 202 8.25 4.85 12.39
CA ILE A 202 6.83 4.83 12.71
C ILE A 202 6.73 5.58 14.02
N SER A 203 6.38 6.87 13.94
CA SER A 203 5.84 7.58 15.08
C SER A 203 4.56 6.83 15.42
N LEU A 204 4.55 6.11 16.54
CA LEU A 204 3.34 5.46 17.03
C LEU A 204 2.28 6.54 17.19
N ASN A 205 1.35 6.56 16.23
CA ASN A 205 0.26 7.51 16.24
C ASN A 205 -0.76 7.05 17.30
N LEU A 206 -1.41 7.98 18.00
CA LEU A 206 -2.37 7.66 19.06
C LEU A 206 -3.46 6.69 18.58
N HIS A 207 -3.82 6.77 17.29
CA HIS A 207 -4.74 5.85 16.63
C HIS A 207 -4.32 4.37 16.73
N ASN A 208 -3.03 4.05 16.62
CA ASN A 208 -2.54 2.67 16.66
C ASN A 208 -2.57 2.07 18.08
N VAL A 209 -2.57 2.92 19.11
CA VAL A 209 -2.56 2.52 20.54
C VAL A 209 -3.94 2.73 21.19
N SER A 210 -4.89 3.34 20.46
CA SER A 210 -6.24 3.66 20.95
C SER A 210 -6.98 2.44 21.52
N GLY A 211 -6.83 1.27 20.91
CA GLY A 211 -7.44 0.02 21.38
C GLY A 211 -7.01 -0.39 22.80
N LEU A 212 -5.76 -0.11 23.21
CA LEU A 212 -5.28 -0.39 24.56
C LEU A 212 -6.00 0.46 25.62
N PHE A 213 -6.25 1.73 25.31
CA PHE A 213 -6.96 2.64 26.21
C PHE A 213 -8.43 2.23 26.41
N VAL A 214 -9.09 1.73 25.36
CA VAL A 214 -10.47 1.25 25.43
C VAL A 214 -10.57 0.01 26.33
N ILE A 215 -9.67 -0.96 26.16
CA ILE A 215 -9.64 -2.18 26.97
C ILE A 215 -9.36 -1.85 28.45
N LEU A 216 -8.40 -0.96 28.72
CA LEU A 216 -8.08 -0.52 30.08
C LEU A 216 -9.27 0.16 30.76
N SER A 217 -9.97 1.03 30.04
CA SER A 217 -11.16 1.72 30.56
C SER A 217 -12.29 0.74 30.89
N MET A 218 -12.55 -0.21 29.99
CA MET A 218 -13.56 -1.26 30.21
C MET A 218 -13.21 -2.17 31.40
N GLY A 219 -11.93 -2.55 31.53
CA GLY A 219 -11.47 -3.34 32.67
C GLY A 219 -11.64 -2.63 34.02
N LEU A 220 -11.37 -1.32 34.05
CA LEU A 220 -11.54 -0.51 35.26
C LEU A 220 -13.01 -0.37 35.65
N LEU A 221 -13.89 -0.11 34.68
CA LEU A 221 -15.34 -0.06 34.92
C LEU A 221 -15.88 -1.40 35.44
N PHE A 222 -15.44 -2.51 34.84
CA PHE A 222 -15.86 -3.85 35.27
C PHE A 222 -15.37 -4.18 36.68
N SER A 223 -14.13 -3.79 37.03
CA SER A 223 -13.60 -3.97 38.37
C SER A 223 -14.40 -3.19 39.42
N VAL A 224 -14.73 -1.91 39.14
CA VAL A 224 -15.57 -1.10 40.03
C VAL A 224 -16.96 -1.73 40.18
N PHE A 225 -17.54 -2.22 39.09
CA PHE A 225 -18.84 -2.88 39.13
C PHE A 225 -18.84 -4.12 40.05
N ILE A 226 -17.83 -4.98 39.94
CA ILE A 226 -17.69 -6.16 40.82
C ILE A 226 -17.58 -5.73 42.29
N VAL A 227 -16.74 -4.73 42.60
CA VAL A 227 -16.58 -4.23 43.98
C VAL A 227 -17.90 -3.70 44.53
N CYS A 228 -18.66 -2.95 43.72
CA CYS A 228 -19.98 -2.50 44.12
C CYS A 228 -20.91 -3.67 44.43
N VAL A 229 -20.98 -4.69 43.56
CA VAL A 229 -21.82 -5.87 43.77
C VAL A 229 -21.44 -6.62 45.06
N GLU A 230 -20.15 -6.85 45.30
CA GLU A 230 -19.68 -7.50 46.54
C GLU A 230 -20.02 -6.68 47.78
N PHE A 231 -19.87 -5.36 47.72
CA PHE A 231 -20.23 -4.48 48.82
C PHE A 231 -21.74 -4.54 49.14
N TYR A 232 -22.59 -4.53 48.11
CA TYR A 232 -24.04 -4.70 48.27
C TYR A 232 -24.40 -6.07 48.84
N ALA A 233 -23.75 -7.14 48.39
CA ALA A 233 -23.97 -8.50 48.89
C ALA A 233 -23.58 -8.63 50.37
N ARG A 234 -22.40 -8.14 50.76
CA ARG A 234 -21.93 -8.14 52.16
C ARG A 234 -22.79 -7.28 53.07
N LYS A 235 -23.25 -6.12 52.59
CA LYS A 235 -24.17 -5.27 53.36
C LYS A 235 -25.51 -5.98 53.64
N ARG A 236 -26.05 -6.68 52.64
CA ARG A 236 -27.26 -7.52 52.82
C ARG A 236 -27.04 -8.67 53.80
N GLU A 237 -25.88 -9.30 53.75
CA GLU A 237 -25.54 -10.42 54.65
C GLU A 237 -25.35 -9.97 56.10
N ASN A 238 -24.72 -8.81 56.33
CA ASN A 238 -24.58 -8.22 57.67
C ASN A 238 -25.91 -7.75 58.26
N GLN A 239 -26.84 -7.26 57.43
CA GLN A 239 -28.20 -6.94 57.91
C GLN A 239 -28.96 -8.19 58.35
N ARG A 240 -28.77 -9.33 57.67
CA ARG A 240 -29.38 -10.62 58.05
C ARG A 240 -28.77 -11.28 59.29
N LYS A 241 -27.57 -10.88 59.73
CA LYS A 241 -26.94 -11.39 60.96
C LYS A 241 -27.26 -10.56 62.21
N ASN A 242 -27.85 -9.38 62.03
CA ASN A 242 -28.22 -8.46 63.12
C ASN A 242 -29.73 -8.46 63.42
N GLU A 243 -30.50 -9.32 62.76
CA GLU A 243 -31.87 -9.74 63.12
C GLU A 243 -31.82 -11.15 63.73
#